data_AF-A0A3N5TAJ1-F1
#
_entry.id   AF-A0A3N5TAJ1-F1
#
_cell.length_a   1.000
_cell.length_b   1.000
_cell.length_c   1.000
_cell.angle_alpha   90.00
_cell.angle_beta   90.00
_cell.angle_gamma   90.00
#
_symmetry.space_group_name_H-M   'P 1'
#
loop_
_entity.id
_entity.type
_entity.pdbx_description
1 polymer ?
#
loop_
_entity_poly.entity_id
_entity_poly.type
_entity_poly.pdbx_seq_one_letter_code
_entity_poly.pdbx_strand_id
1 'polypeptide(L)'
;MGETVSVLPGDVEELRAIIVSMQAVFDSMRRQYEVGVQELRKVQAENEDLRRQLYGRRSERVEEPVRGQGNLFNEAEKDSSAIPEPPPPTILVRRSVGKKRGRKRPGAHLERVEKVHDLSESEKRCPCCGKERPRIGEEKSEEIEIIPAHAVVIVHLRPKYGPCHCEGFSECGGKPIITAPAPAKIVPGSSFSNGSIASFLVAKYVDALPFYRQERIVSRYGLEVGRGTMAHLAIAAARRLGPLIELMQRDIRLSPVVGMDETVVQVLKEIDRKPSSESRMWVVRGYQEGKPILFFSYSPSRAGAVAAAILGDTFEGYLQTDGYSGYTAIGERQGILHVGCWAHIRREFH
;
A
#
# COMPACT_ATOMS: atom_id res chain seq x y z
N MET A 1 -23.01 69.75 -13.71
CA MET A 1 -22.69 71.11 -14.16
C MET A 1 -23.97 71.93 -14.12
N GLY A 2 -24.36 72.37 -12.92
CA GLY A 2 -25.57 73.15 -12.69
C GLY A 2 -25.40 73.97 -11.39
N GLU A 3 -25.56 75.28 -11.54
CA GLU A 3 -26.08 76.23 -10.55
C GLU A 3 -25.63 76.10 -9.09
N THR A 4 -24.49 76.71 -8.70
CA THR A 4 -24.21 77.03 -7.27
C THR A 4 -23.27 78.21 -7.04
N VAL A 5 -22.91 79.02 -8.06
CA VAL A 5 -21.94 80.13 -7.85
C VAL A 5 -22.61 81.43 -7.37
N SER A 6 -23.93 81.46 -7.14
CA SER A 6 -24.66 82.73 -6.96
C SER A 6 -24.88 83.22 -5.52
N VAL A 7 -24.32 82.60 -4.47
CA VAL A 7 -24.45 83.13 -3.10
C VAL A 7 -23.18 82.87 -2.28
N LEU A 8 -22.06 83.44 -2.72
CA LEU A 8 -20.89 83.55 -1.84
C LEU A 8 -21.01 84.88 -1.05
N PRO A 9 -20.89 84.86 0.28
CA PRO A 9 -20.96 86.07 1.09
C PRO A 9 -19.86 87.06 0.73
N GLY A 10 -20.17 88.36 0.82
CA GLY A 10 -19.22 89.44 0.51
C GLY A 10 -18.22 89.73 1.63
N ASP A 11 -18.43 89.16 2.82
CA ASP A 11 -17.53 89.29 3.96
C ASP A 11 -16.39 88.26 3.90
N VAL A 12 -15.16 88.75 4.08
CA VAL A 12 -13.94 87.93 3.97
C VAL A 12 -13.86 86.89 5.08
N GLU A 13 -14.38 87.21 6.28
CA GLU A 13 -14.40 86.27 7.40
C GLU A 13 -15.42 85.14 7.20
N GLU A 14 -16.61 85.44 6.64
CA GLU A 14 -17.59 84.42 6.26
C GLU A 14 -17.06 83.47 5.16
N LEU A 15 -16.34 84.00 4.16
CA LEU A 15 -15.68 83.19 3.14
C LEU A 15 -14.58 82.28 3.72
N ARG A 16 -13.79 82.78 4.67
CA ARG A 16 -12.79 81.98 5.38
C ARG A 16 -13.43 80.84 6.16
N ALA A 17 -14.53 81.11 6.86
CA ALA A 17 -15.27 80.10 7.60
C ALA A 17 -15.81 78.99 6.67
N ILE A 18 -16.36 79.36 5.50
CA ILE A 18 -16.82 78.40 4.49
C ILE A 18 -15.66 77.54 3.97
N ILE A 19 -14.52 78.13 3.63
CA ILE A 19 -13.34 77.38 3.13
C ILE A 19 -12.85 76.37 4.17
N VAL A 20 -12.76 76.76 5.44
CA VAL A 20 -12.35 75.86 6.53
C VAL A 20 -13.36 74.72 6.71
N SER A 21 -14.67 75.02 6.64
CA SER A 21 -15.72 74.00 6.71
C SER A 21 -15.66 73.01 5.54
N MET A 22 -15.40 73.51 4.33
CA MET A 22 -15.25 72.68 3.13
C MET A 22 -13.99 71.80 3.21
N GLN A 23 -12.88 72.32 3.73
CA GLN A 23 -11.67 71.53 3.98
C GLN A 23 -11.93 70.42 4.99
N ALA A 24 -12.63 70.70 6.08
CA ALA A 24 -12.99 69.68 7.08
C ALA A 24 -13.89 68.58 6.48
N VAL A 25 -14.86 68.95 5.63
CA VAL A 25 -15.71 67.97 4.93
C VAL A 25 -14.90 67.16 3.92
N PHE A 26 -13.99 67.79 3.18
CA PHE A 26 -13.13 67.11 2.21
C PHE A 26 -12.19 66.11 2.90
N ASP A 27 -11.60 66.48 4.03
CA ASP A 27 -10.75 65.59 4.82
C ASP A 27 -11.54 64.42 5.40
N SER A 28 -12.77 64.65 5.87
CA SER A 28 -13.66 63.58 6.34
C SER A 28 -14.00 62.61 5.21
N MET A 29 -14.36 63.14 4.03
CA MET A 29 -14.69 62.32 2.86
C MET A 29 -13.50 61.53 2.36
N ARG A 30 -12.29 62.13 2.37
CA ARG A 30 -11.06 61.46 2.02
C ARG A 30 -10.74 60.29 2.96
N ARG A 31 -10.91 60.46 4.28
CA ARG A 31 -10.72 59.36 5.24
C ARG A 31 -11.72 58.24 5.02
N GLN A 32 -12.99 58.56 4.76
CA GLN A 32 -14.01 57.55 4.44
C GLN A 32 -13.67 56.80 3.15
N TYR A 33 -13.17 57.49 2.14
CA TYR A 33 -12.71 56.88 0.90
C TYR A 33 -11.51 55.94 1.13
N GLU A 34 -10.51 56.38 1.90
CA GLU A 34 -9.33 55.56 2.22
C GLU A 34 -9.71 54.28 2.99
N VAL A 35 -10.62 54.38 3.97
CA VAL A 35 -11.17 53.21 4.69
C VAL A 35 -11.94 52.29 3.75
N GLY A 36 -12.79 52.85 2.88
CA GLY A 36 -13.55 52.07 1.89
C GLY A 36 -12.64 51.32 0.91
N VAL A 37 -11.54 51.93 0.48
CA VAL A 37 -10.54 51.29 -0.40
C VAL A 37 -9.80 50.16 0.33
N GLN A 38 -9.49 50.32 1.62
CA GLN A 38 -8.88 49.25 2.41
C GLN A 38 -9.82 48.05 2.55
N GLU A 39 -11.10 48.30 2.85
CA GLU A 39 -12.09 47.22 2.98
C GLU A 39 -12.32 46.51 1.64
N LEU A 40 -12.39 47.26 0.54
CA LEU A 40 -12.52 46.68 -0.80
C LEU A 40 -11.35 45.75 -1.13
N ARG A 41 -10.11 46.17 -0.81
CA ARG A 41 -8.91 45.34 -1.03
C ARG A 41 -8.95 44.07 -0.19
N LYS A 42 -9.40 44.16 1.06
CA LYS A 42 -9.54 43.02 1.96
C LYS A 42 -10.58 42.02 1.42
N VAL A 43 -11.77 42.50 1.07
CA VAL A 43 -12.84 41.66 0.52
C VAL A 43 -12.42 41.03 -0.82
N GLN A 44 -11.69 41.77 -1.67
CA GLN A 44 -11.16 41.22 -2.92
C GLN A 44 -10.14 40.10 -2.66
N ALA A 45 -9.22 40.28 -1.72
CA ALA A 45 -8.23 39.26 -1.36
C ALA A 45 -8.91 38.00 -0.77
N GLU A 46 -9.90 38.17 0.10
CA GLU A 46 -10.69 37.05 0.64
C GLU A 46 -11.47 36.32 -0.46
N ASN A 47 -12.04 37.05 -1.42
CA ASN A 47 -12.78 36.45 -2.54
C ASN A 47 -11.84 35.68 -3.48
N GLU A 48 -10.64 36.21 -3.75
CA GLU A 48 -9.61 35.50 -4.52
C GLU A 48 -9.16 34.22 -3.83
N ASP A 49 -8.96 34.25 -2.51
CA ASP A 49 -8.58 33.07 -1.74
C ASP A 49 -9.70 32.01 -1.73
N LEU A 50 -10.95 32.43 -1.50
CA LEU A 50 -12.12 31.53 -1.59
C LEU A 50 -12.29 30.94 -2.99
N ARG A 51 -12.09 31.74 -4.05
CA ARG A 51 -12.12 31.25 -5.43
C ARG A 51 -10.97 30.27 -5.70
N ARG A 52 -9.79 30.50 -5.12
CA ARG A 52 -8.66 29.55 -5.19
C ARG A 52 -8.96 28.26 -4.41
N GLN A 53 -9.65 28.32 -3.28
CA GLN A 53 -10.03 27.13 -2.52
C GLN A 53 -11.14 26.31 -3.21
N LEU A 54 -12.15 26.99 -3.77
CA LEU A 54 -13.31 26.37 -4.41
C LEU A 54 -13.03 25.90 -5.84
N TYR A 55 -12.31 26.71 -6.62
CA TYR A 55 -12.07 26.49 -8.05
C TYR A 55 -10.59 26.38 -8.41
N GLY A 56 -9.68 26.55 -7.46
CA GLY A 56 -8.26 26.29 -7.70
C GLY A 56 -7.99 24.79 -7.87
N ARG A 57 -6.93 24.50 -8.62
CA ARG A 57 -6.53 23.13 -8.90
C ARG A 57 -6.05 22.47 -7.61
N ARG A 58 -6.67 21.34 -7.22
CA ARG A 58 -6.29 20.52 -6.06
C ARG A 58 -4.92 19.83 -6.19
N SER A 59 -4.15 20.09 -7.24
CA SER A 59 -2.79 19.58 -7.42
C SER A 59 -1.79 20.73 -7.52
N GLU A 60 -0.71 20.63 -6.75
CA GLU A 60 0.49 21.47 -6.81
C GLU A 60 1.25 21.25 -8.14
N ARG A 61 0.60 21.47 -9.28
CA ARG A 61 1.27 21.57 -10.58
C ARG A 61 1.83 22.97 -10.73
N VAL A 62 3.14 23.10 -10.56
CA VAL A 62 3.91 24.29 -10.94
C VAL A 62 4.44 24.06 -12.35
N GLU A 63 3.91 24.77 -13.34
CA GLU A 63 4.33 24.65 -14.75
C GLU A 63 5.58 25.48 -15.11
N GLU A 64 6.14 26.25 -14.17
CA GLU A 64 7.40 26.97 -14.40
C GLU A 64 8.41 26.78 -13.26
N PRO A 65 9.65 26.35 -13.56
CA PRO A 65 10.68 26.24 -12.54
C PRO A 65 11.05 27.63 -12.04
N VAL A 66 10.97 27.83 -10.73
CA VAL A 66 11.68 28.92 -10.05
C VAL A 66 13.17 28.77 -10.41
N ARG A 67 13.72 29.75 -11.14
CA ARG A 67 15.13 29.75 -11.57
C ARG A 67 16.03 29.47 -10.36
N GLY A 68 16.74 28.34 -10.39
CA GLY A 68 17.78 28.00 -9.41
C GLY A 68 17.46 26.85 -8.45
N GLN A 69 16.22 26.34 -8.40
CA GLN A 69 15.91 25.14 -7.62
C GLN A 69 15.61 23.97 -8.57
N GLY A 70 16.51 23.00 -8.63
CA GLY A 70 16.30 21.79 -9.43
C GLY A 70 15.07 21.00 -8.94
N ASN A 71 14.34 20.41 -9.89
CA ASN A 71 13.15 19.60 -9.64
C ASN A 71 13.48 18.38 -8.76
N LEU A 72 13.29 18.49 -7.44
CA LEU A 72 13.69 17.46 -6.48
C LEU A 72 12.73 16.28 -6.36
N PHE A 73 11.55 16.30 -7.00
CA PHE A 73 10.54 15.25 -6.84
C PHE A 73 9.70 14.93 -8.09
N ASN A 74 10.26 15.08 -9.30
CA ASN A 74 9.52 14.81 -10.54
C ASN A 74 9.87 13.47 -11.23
N GLU A 75 10.04 12.37 -10.47
CA GLU A 75 10.29 11.04 -11.06
C GLU A 75 9.03 10.46 -11.73
N ALA A 76 7.82 10.81 -11.26
CA ALA A 76 6.56 10.24 -11.76
C ALA A 76 6.14 10.76 -13.15
N GLU A 77 6.45 12.03 -13.49
CA GLU A 77 6.07 12.59 -14.80
C GLU A 77 7.08 12.24 -15.90
N LYS A 78 8.36 11.99 -15.56
CA LYS A 78 9.39 11.58 -16.52
C LYS A 78 9.07 10.24 -17.21
N ASP A 79 8.37 9.35 -16.51
CA ASP A 79 7.92 8.06 -17.04
C ASP A 79 6.56 8.14 -17.77
N SER A 80 5.83 9.26 -17.68
CA SER A 80 4.53 9.43 -18.34
C SER A 80 4.66 9.92 -19.79
N SER A 81 5.75 10.63 -20.11
CA SER A 81 6.06 11.14 -21.45
C SER A 81 6.76 10.13 -22.37
N ALA A 82 7.03 8.90 -21.90
CA ALA A 82 7.62 7.84 -22.71
C ALA A 82 6.64 6.67 -22.86
N ILE A 83 5.56 6.91 -23.61
CA ILE A 83 4.79 5.84 -24.24
C ILE A 83 5.30 5.75 -25.69
N PRO A 84 6.17 4.79 -26.04
CA PRO A 84 6.41 4.47 -27.44
C PRO A 84 5.10 3.94 -28.04
N GLU A 85 4.76 4.41 -29.25
CA GLU A 85 3.72 3.83 -30.09
C GLU A 85 3.85 2.30 -30.18
N PRO A 86 2.72 1.57 -30.24
CA PRO A 86 2.75 0.11 -30.33
C PRO A 86 3.42 -0.32 -31.65
N PRO A 87 4.38 -1.27 -31.62
CA PRO A 87 4.94 -1.82 -32.85
C PRO A 87 3.89 -2.64 -33.62
N PRO A 88 4.01 -2.74 -34.97
CA PRO A 88 3.09 -3.50 -35.79
C PRO A 88 3.08 -5.00 -35.41
N PRO A 89 2.00 -5.74 -35.73
CA PRO A 89 1.81 -7.11 -35.26
C PRO A 89 2.94 -8.01 -35.75
N THR A 90 3.75 -8.48 -34.80
CA THR A 90 4.86 -9.40 -35.10
C THR A 90 4.32 -10.81 -35.25
N ILE A 91 4.58 -11.39 -36.41
CA ILE A 91 4.35 -12.79 -36.78
C ILE A 91 4.84 -13.72 -35.66
N LEU A 92 4.04 -14.74 -35.35
CA LEU A 92 4.35 -15.78 -34.36
C LEU A 92 5.60 -16.58 -34.76
N VAL A 93 6.78 -16.07 -34.41
CA VAL A 93 8.01 -16.86 -34.46
C VAL A 93 8.01 -17.76 -33.23
N ARG A 94 7.94 -19.07 -33.48
CA ARG A 94 8.09 -20.12 -32.46
C ARG A 94 9.36 -19.88 -31.65
N ARG A 95 9.19 -19.45 -30.41
CA ARG A 95 10.27 -19.21 -29.47
C ARG A 95 10.92 -20.55 -29.15
N SER A 96 12.17 -20.74 -29.58
CA SER A 96 12.96 -21.90 -29.19
C SER A 96 13.09 -21.92 -27.66
N VAL A 97 12.78 -23.07 -27.06
CA VAL A 97 12.89 -23.28 -25.61
C VAL A 97 14.37 -23.26 -25.26
N GLY A 98 14.89 -22.08 -24.92
CA GLY A 98 16.24 -21.92 -24.41
C GLY A 98 16.45 -22.78 -23.17
N LYS A 99 17.58 -23.47 -23.11
CA LYS A 99 18.06 -24.25 -21.95
C LYS A 99 17.91 -23.38 -20.69
N LYS A 100 17.15 -23.84 -19.69
CA LYS A 100 16.96 -23.10 -18.43
C LYS A 100 18.34 -22.81 -17.82
N ARG A 101 18.78 -21.55 -17.85
CA ARG A 101 19.99 -21.11 -17.14
C ARG A 101 19.84 -21.51 -15.68
N GLY A 102 20.84 -22.20 -15.13
CA GLY A 102 20.89 -22.56 -13.73
C GLY A 102 20.70 -21.35 -12.83
N ARG A 103 20.17 -21.58 -11.63
CA ARG A 103 19.90 -20.53 -10.65
C ARG A 103 21.18 -19.73 -10.37
N LYS A 104 21.11 -18.39 -10.50
CA LYS A 104 22.20 -17.50 -10.03
C LYS A 104 22.37 -17.73 -8.53
N ARG A 105 23.58 -18.08 -8.10
CA ARG A 105 23.94 -18.17 -6.68
C ARG A 105 23.97 -16.76 -6.08
N PRO A 106 23.70 -16.62 -4.76
CA PRO A 106 23.94 -15.36 -4.06
C PRO A 106 25.39 -14.90 -4.25
N GLY A 107 25.61 -13.58 -4.29
CA GLY A 107 26.94 -13.00 -4.48
C GLY A 107 27.94 -13.48 -3.42
N ALA A 108 29.19 -13.66 -3.82
CA ALA A 108 30.25 -14.11 -2.90
C ALA A 108 30.53 -13.07 -1.80
N HIS A 109 30.27 -11.80 -2.06
CA HIS A 109 30.49 -10.65 -1.16
C HIS A 109 29.51 -10.55 0.00
N LEU A 110 28.41 -11.32 -0.01
CA LEU A 110 27.45 -11.31 1.09
C LEU A 110 27.96 -12.17 2.25
N GLU A 111 27.76 -11.67 3.47
CA GLU A 111 28.07 -12.40 4.70
C GLU A 111 27.28 -13.72 4.74
N ARG A 112 27.95 -14.81 5.16
CA ARG A 112 27.34 -16.13 5.30
C ARG A 112 27.18 -16.47 6.78
N VAL A 113 25.94 -16.68 7.20
CA VAL A 113 25.60 -17.09 8.56
C VAL A 113 25.21 -18.55 8.55
N GLU A 114 25.99 -19.40 9.22
CA GLU A 114 25.71 -20.83 9.30
C GLU A 114 24.65 -21.12 10.35
N LYS A 115 23.63 -21.91 9.97
CA LYS A 115 22.59 -22.40 10.87
C LYS A 115 22.52 -23.91 10.78
N VAL A 116 23.01 -24.58 11.83
CA VAL A 116 22.98 -26.04 11.92
C VAL A 116 21.61 -26.48 12.41
N HIS A 117 20.94 -27.35 11.65
CA HIS A 117 19.75 -28.06 12.09
C HIS A 117 20.13 -29.51 12.31
N ASP A 118 20.32 -29.87 13.56
CA ASP A 118 20.68 -31.22 13.97
C ASP A 118 19.47 -31.96 14.53
N LEU A 119 19.53 -33.28 14.52
CA LEU A 119 18.56 -34.13 15.20
C LEU A 119 18.73 -34.03 16.72
N SER A 120 17.69 -34.32 17.48
CA SER A 120 17.81 -34.45 18.93
C SER A 120 18.65 -35.67 19.32
N GLU A 121 19.25 -35.65 20.51
CA GLU A 121 20.09 -36.74 21.03
C GLU A 121 19.36 -38.10 21.08
N SER A 122 18.03 -38.11 21.20
CA SER A 122 17.21 -39.32 21.14
C SER A 122 17.06 -39.85 19.72
N GLU A 123 16.87 -38.97 18.73
CA GLU A 123 16.71 -39.32 17.32
C GLU A 123 18.03 -39.80 16.69
N LYS A 124 19.18 -39.36 17.22
CA LYS A 124 20.51 -39.83 16.79
C LYS A 124 20.81 -41.27 17.21
N ARG A 125 20.12 -41.81 18.20
CA ARG A 125 20.39 -43.16 18.74
C ARG A 125 19.81 -44.25 17.86
N CYS A 126 20.50 -45.40 17.77
CA CYS A 126 19.91 -46.58 17.15
C CYS A 126 18.71 -47.05 17.98
N PRO A 127 17.56 -47.35 17.36
CA PRO A 127 16.43 -48.02 18.02
C PRO A 127 16.80 -49.39 18.62
N CYS A 128 17.86 -50.01 18.10
CA CYS A 128 18.26 -51.37 18.39
C CYS A 128 19.25 -51.52 19.58
N CYS A 129 20.27 -50.67 19.64
CA CYS A 129 21.39 -50.79 20.58
C CYS A 129 21.64 -49.51 21.39
N GLY A 130 20.86 -48.45 21.16
CA GLY A 130 20.97 -47.18 21.88
C GLY A 130 22.23 -46.36 21.60
N LYS A 131 23.18 -46.86 20.79
CA LYS A 131 24.39 -46.15 20.39
C LYS A 131 24.08 -45.03 19.41
N GLU A 132 24.87 -43.95 19.45
CA GLU A 132 24.76 -42.84 18.51
C GLU A 132 25.14 -43.30 17.09
N ARG A 133 24.34 -42.88 16.10
CA ARG A 133 24.59 -43.18 14.69
C ARG A 133 25.78 -42.35 14.16
N PRO A 134 26.60 -42.88 13.25
CA PRO A 134 27.74 -42.15 12.70
C PRO A 134 27.29 -41.01 11.77
N ARG A 135 27.90 -39.83 11.88
CA ARG A 135 27.72 -38.72 10.92
C ARG A 135 28.45 -39.06 9.62
N ILE A 136 27.70 -39.19 8.52
CA ILE A 136 28.22 -39.61 7.20
C ILE A 136 28.38 -38.44 6.22
N GLY A 137 27.85 -37.26 6.56
CA GLY A 137 27.95 -36.08 5.71
C GLY A 137 27.00 -34.98 6.17
N GLU A 138 26.79 -34.00 5.30
CA GLU A 138 25.89 -32.88 5.55
C GLU A 138 25.22 -32.41 4.26
N GLU A 139 23.97 -31.98 4.36
CA GLU A 139 23.28 -31.27 3.30
C GLU A 139 23.40 -29.77 3.52
N LYS A 140 23.83 -29.04 2.48
CA LYS A 140 23.94 -27.59 2.50
C LYS A 140 22.85 -26.97 1.62
N SER A 141 22.15 -25.99 2.15
CA SER A 141 21.23 -25.15 1.38
C SER A 141 21.39 -23.69 1.76
N GLU A 142 21.44 -22.81 0.77
CA GLU A 142 21.61 -21.36 0.97
C GLU A 142 20.29 -20.61 0.73
N GLU A 143 20.01 -19.62 1.57
CA GLU A 143 18.95 -18.64 1.36
C GLU A 143 19.38 -17.22 1.74
N ILE A 144 18.76 -16.23 1.14
CA ILE A 144 19.00 -14.80 1.36
C ILE A 144 17.99 -14.33 2.39
N GLU A 145 18.51 -13.77 3.48
CA GLU A 145 17.75 -13.06 4.52
C GLU A 145 18.01 -11.56 4.40
N ILE A 146 16.95 -10.77 4.34
CA ILE A 146 17.00 -9.32 4.38
C ILE A 146 16.76 -8.92 5.82
N ILE A 147 17.81 -8.41 6.45
CA ILE A 147 17.75 -7.77 7.76
C ILE A 147 17.67 -6.26 7.48
N PRO A 148 16.94 -5.44 8.26
CA PRO A 148 16.91 -4.01 8.01
C PRO A 148 18.31 -3.43 7.72
N ALA A 149 18.41 -2.72 6.60
CA ALA A 149 19.61 -2.10 6.04
C ALA A 149 20.74 -3.01 5.49
N HIS A 150 20.64 -4.35 5.51
CA HIS A 150 21.63 -5.22 4.87
C HIS A 150 21.08 -6.61 4.50
N ALA A 151 21.88 -7.43 3.83
CA ALA A 151 21.49 -8.78 3.43
C ALA A 151 22.57 -9.80 3.76
N VAL A 152 22.13 -10.95 4.26
CA VAL A 152 23.00 -12.08 4.59
C VAL A 152 22.54 -13.34 3.88
N VAL A 153 23.46 -14.27 3.67
CA VAL A 153 23.17 -15.60 3.15
C VAL A 153 23.14 -16.56 4.33
N ILE A 154 21.97 -17.06 4.69
CA ILE A 154 21.84 -18.13 5.67
C ILE A 154 22.22 -19.45 4.99
N VAL A 155 23.26 -20.10 5.51
CA VAL A 155 23.68 -21.43 5.09
C VAL A 155 23.12 -22.44 6.07
N HIS A 156 22.07 -23.15 5.68
CA HIS A 156 21.53 -24.24 6.47
C HIS A 156 22.38 -25.50 6.30
N LEU A 157 22.95 -25.97 7.40
CA LEU A 157 23.72 -27.20 7.49
C LEU A 157 22.86 -28.26 8.16
N ARG A 158 22.61 -29.38 7.47
CA ARG A 158 21.84 -30.50 8.00
C ARG A 158 22.70 -31.76 8.02
N PRO A 159 23.25 -32.15 9.19
CA PRO A 159 24.01 -33.38 9.31
C PRO A 159 23.18 -34.60 8.86
N LYS A 160 23.85 -35.52 8.16
CA LYS A 160 23.30 -36.83 7.77
C LYS A 160 23.94 -37.88 8.64
N TYR A 161 23.11 -38.71 9.27
CA TYR A 161 23.55 -39.84 10.06
C TYR A 161 23.25 -41.14 9.33
N GLY A 162 24.25 -41.99 9.23
CA GLY A 162 24.19 -43.26 8.53
C GLY A 162 23.58 -44.38 9.37
N PRO A 163 23.62 -45.61 8.82
CA PRO A 163 23.18 -46.79 9.55
C PRO A 163 24.09 -47.05 10.75
N CYS A 164 23.54 -47.66 11.80
CA CYS A 164 24.35 -48.12 12.93
C CYS A 164 25.08 -49.41 12.55
N HIS A 165 26.33 -49.59 13.02
CA HIS A 165 27.17 -50.74 12.70
C HIS A 165 26.86 -52.02 13.51
N CYS A 166 25.69 -52.10 14.14
CA CYS A 166 25.29 -53.27 14.93
C CYS A 166 24.57 -54.30 14.05
N GLU A 167 24.70 -55.57 14.40
CA GLU A 167 24.15 -56.71 13.64
C GLU A 167 22.62 -56.64 13.48
N GLY A 168 21.90 -56.13 14.49
CA GLY A 168 20.44 -55.99 14.46
C GLY A 168 19.88 -54.76 13.72
N PHE A 169 20.70 -53.95 13.04
CA PHE A 169 20.22 -52.72 12.39
C PHE A 169 19.33 -52.99 11.16
N SER A 170 19.67 -54.02 10.39
CA SER A 170 18.88 -54.46 9.23
C SER A 170 17.49 -54.94 9.61
N GLU A 171 17.34 -55.49 10.82
CA GLU A 171 16.10 -56.07 11.32
C GLU A 171 15.24 -55.06 12.10
N CYS A 172 15.84 -53.98 12.60
CA CYS A 172 15.14 -53.00 13.42
C CYS A 172 14.28 -51.98 12.63
N GLY A 173 14.14 -52.13 11.31
CA GLY A 173 13.25 -51.33 10.45
C GLY A 173 13.55 -49.83 10.39
N GLY A 174 14.72 -49.38 10.88
CA GLY A 174 15.08 -47.98 10.93
C GLY A 174 15.48 -47.44 9.55
N LYS A 175 15.14 -46.18 9.25
CA LYS A 175 15.64 -45.52 8.03
C LYS A 175 17.17 -45.56 8.00
N PRO A 176 17.80 -45.97 6.88
CA PRO A 176 19.25 -46.15 6.79
C PRO A 176 20.00 -44.82 6.90
N ILE A 177 19.41 -43.73 6.39
CA ILE A 177 19.94 -42.38 6.53
C ILE A 177 18.87 -41.52 7.19
N ILE A 178 19.24 -40.83 8.27
CA ILE A 178 18.39 -39.86 8.96
C ILE A 178 19.07 -38.48 8.92
N THR A 179 18.24 -37.45 8.85
CA THR A 179 18.69 -36.05 8.86
C THR A 179 17.54 -35.18 9.35
N ALA A 180 17.86 -34.01 9.91
CA ALA A 180 16.85 -33.06 10.35
C ALA A 180 15.98 -32.58 9.16
N PRO A 181 14.69 -32.32 9.38
CA PRO A 181 13.84 -31.74 8.35
C PRO A 181 14.39 -30.37 7.89
N ALA A 182 14.23 -30.05 6.61
CA ALA A 182 14.51 -28.71 6.12
C ALA A 182 13.58 -27.68 6.79
N PRO A 183 14.05 -26.45 7.05
CA PRO A 183 13.17 -25.37 7.49
C PRO A 183 11.97 -25.21 6.57
N ALA A 184 10.79 -25.00 7.15
CA ALA A 184 9.58 -24.77 6.39
C ALA A 184 9.68 -23.48 5.57
N LYS A 185 9.39 -23.55 4.27
CA LYS A 185 9.40 -22.39 3.37
C LYS A 185 8.02 -22.14 2.79
N ILE A 186 7.57 -20.89 2.85
CA ILE A 186 6.28 -20.50 2.26
C ILE A 186 6.31 -20.62 0.73
N VAL A 187 7.44 -20.29 0.10
CA VAL A 187 7.68 -20.52 -1.33
C VAL A 187 8.79 -21.57 -1.50
N PRO A 188 8.44 -22.86 -1.66
CA PRO A 188 9.41 -23.93 -1.89
C PRO A 188 10.31 -23.64 -3.09
N GLY A 189 11.61 -23.90 -2.94
CA GLY A 189 12.60 -23.65 -3.98
C GLY A 189 12.96 -22.17 -4.16
N SER A 190 12.42 -21.24 -3.38
CA SER A 190 12.91 -19.84 -3.36
C SER A 190 14.31 -19.74 -2.73
N SER A 191 15.08 -18.75 -3.19
CA SER A 191 16.42 -18.40 -2.66
C SER A 191 16.29 -17.35 -1.58
N PHE A 192 15.10 -16.81 -1.39
CA PHE A 192 14.80 -15.90 -0.30
C PHE A 192 14.21 -16.70 0.85
N SER A 193 14.61 -16.35 2.06
CA SER A 193 13.99 -16.84 3.29
C SER A 193 12.55 -16.34 3.42
N ASN A 194 11.81 -16.88 4.39
CA ASN A 194 10.48 -16.38 4.70
C ASN A 194 10.51 -14.92 5.19
N GLY A 195 11.55 -14.52 5.94
CA GLY A 195 11.72 -13.15 6.43
C GLY A 195 11.96 -12.14 5.31
N SER A 196 12.77 -12.51 4.31
CA SER A 196 12.93 -11.69 3.09
C SER A 196 11.63 -11.51 2.32
N ILE A 197 10.85 -12.58 2.14
CA ILE A 197 9.56 -12.49 1.46
C ILE A 197 8.60 -11.60 2.25
N ALA A 198 8.54 -11.75 3.57
CA ALA A 198 7.76 -10.89 4.45
C ALA A 198 8.17 -9.42 4.32
N SER A 199 9.47 -9.14 4.31
CA SER A 199 10.02 -7.78 4.15
C SER A 199 9.56 -7.13 2.84
N PHE A 200 9.61 -7.86 1.72
CA PHE A 200 9.11 -7.36 0.43
C PHE A 200 7.61 -7.07 0.44
N LEU A 201 6.83 -7.93 1.09
CA LEU A 201 5.37 -7.80 1.18
C LEU A 201 4.98 -6.61 2.07
N VAL A 202 5.59 -6.46 3.24
CA VAL A 202 5.37 -5.33 4.16
C VAL A 202 5.72 -4.04 3.45
N ALA A 203 6.92 -3.95 2.87
CA ALA A 203 7.33 -2.79 2.10
C ALA A 203 6.31 -2.46 0.98
N LYS A 204 5.82 -3.47 0.26
CA LYS A 204 4.92 -3.25 -0.89
C LYS A 204 3.53 -2.78 -0.50
N TYR A 205 2.96 -3.35 0.55
CA TYR A 205 1.54 -3.24 0.87
C TYR A 205 1.25 -2.42 2.13
N VAL A 206 2.17 -2.39 3.09
CA VAL A 206 2.06 -1.56 4.30
C VAL A 206 2.72 -0.21 4.07
N ASP A 207 3.94 -0.20 3.54
CA ASP A 207 4.73 1.04 3.37
C ASP A 207 4.54 1.71 1.99
N ALA A 208 3.63 1.18 1.17
CA ALA A 208 3.34 1.65 -0.18
C ALA A 208 4.58 1.77 -1.10
N LEU A 209 5.61 0.95 -0.87
CA LEU A 209 6.88 1.00 -1.59
C LEU A 209 6.85 0.10 -2.84
N PRO A 210 6.76 0.63 -4.07
CA PRO A 210 6.67 -0.19 -5.28
C PRO A 210 7.94 -1.01 -5.53
N PHE A 211 7.80 -2.18 -6.18
CA PHE A 211 8.92 -3.12 -6.36
C PHE A 211 10.11 -2.54 -7.14
N TYR A 212 9.90 -1.60 -8.07
CA TYR A 212 11.03 -0.95 -8.76
C TYR A 212 11.87 -0.10 -7.80
N ARG A 213 11.25 0.49 -6.77
CA ARG A 213 11.96 1.25 -5.74
C ARG A 213 12.64 0.30 -4.76
N GLN A 214 11.99 -0.80 -4.39
CA GLN A 214 12.60 -1.87 -3.60
C GLN A 214 13.84 -2.46 -4.30
N GLU A 215 13.79 -2.68 -5.61
CA GLU A 215 14.92 -3.14 -6.44
C GLU A 215 16.14 -2.21 -6.29
N ARG A 216 15.92 -0.88 -6.37
CA ARG A 216 16.98 0.13 -6.13
C ARG A 216 17.47 0.15 -4.67
N ILE A 217 16.62 -0.22 -3.71
CA ILE A 217 16.99 -0.26 -2.29
C ILE A 217 17.88 -1.47 -2.02
N VAL A 218 17.45 -2.66 -2.44
CA VAL A 218 18.21 -3.88 -2.17
C VAL A 218 19.51 -3.98 -2.97
N SER A 219 19.60 -3.30 -4.12
CA SER A 219 20.87 -3.19 -4.85
C SER A 219 21.94 -2.45 -4.04
N ARG A 220 21.56 -1.50 -3.18
CA ARG A 220 22.49 -0.83 -2.24
C ARG A 220 22.98 -1.77 -1.14
N TYR A 221 22.24 -2.84 -0.86
CA TYR A 221 22.68 -3.93 0.03
C TYR A 221 23.52 -4.98 -0.72
N GLY A 222 23.85 -4.74 -2.00
CA GLY A 222 24.58 -5.68 -2.83
C GLY A 222 23.72 -6.85 -3.35
N LEU A 223 22.40 -6.75 -3.30
CA LEU A 223 21.49 -7.77 -3.83
C LEU A 223 20.98 -7.41 -5.24
N GLU A 224 21.25 -8.27 -6.22
CA GLU A 224 20.65 -8.17 -7.56
C GLU A 224 19.30 -8.90 -7.59
N VAL A 225 18.20 -8.20 -7.24
CA VAL A 225 16.85 -8.77 -7.27
C VAL A 225 15.95 -8.00 -8.22
N GLY A 226 15.50 -8.67 -9.27
CA GLY A 226 14.57 -8.09 -10.24
C GLY A 226 13.18 -7.84 -9.66
N ARG A 227 12.53 -6.73 -10.05
CA ARG A 227 11.11 -6.46 -9.72
C ARG A 227 10.16 -7.61 -10.09
N GLY A 228 10.44 -8.34 -11.17
CA GLY A 228 9.67 -9.52 -11.59
C GLY A 228 9.81 -10.69 -10.62
N THR A 229 10.99 -10.87 -10.01
CA THR A 229 11.20 -11.87 -8.97
C THR A 229 10.40 -11.55 -7.72
N MET A 230 10.42 -10.29 -7.26
CA MET A 230 9.61 -9.85 -6.12
C MET A 230 8.11 -10.02 -6.37
N ALA A 231 7.63 -9.66 -7.57
CA ALA A 231 6.24 -9.87 -7.95
C ALA A 231 5.85 -11.37 -7.94
N HIS A 232 6.72 -12.24 -8.47
CA HIS A 232 6.47 -13.68 -8.44
C HIS A 232 6.45 -14.24 -7.01
N LEU A 233 7.37 -13.81 -6.14
CA LEU A 233 7.39 -14.19 -4.73
C LEU A 233 6.11 -13.75 -4.02
N ALA A 234 5.64 -12.52 -4.28
CA ALA A 234 4.41 -12.01 -3.69
C ALA A 234 3.18 -12.84 -4.09
N ILE A 235 3.05 -13.18 -5.38
CA ILE A 235 1.96 -14.03 -5.87
C ILE A 235 2.05 -15.45 -5.28
N ALA A 236 3.25 -16.03 -5.25
CA ALA A 236 3.47 -17.37 -4.71
C ALA A 236 3.15 -17.44 -3.21
N ALA A 237 3.54 -16.41 -2.45
CA ALA A 237 3.20 -16.29 -1.03
C ALA A 237 1.69 -16.12 -0.84
N ALA A 238 1.03 -15.22 -1.59
CA ALA A 238 -0.41 -14.99 -1.51
C ALA A 238 -1.22 -16.28 -1.73
N ARG A 239 -0.85 -17.11 -2.71
CA ARG A 239 -1.51 -18.41 -2.96
C ARG A 239 -1.40 -19.37 -1.78
N ARG A 240 -0.32 -19.29 -0.99
CA ARG A 240 -0.08 -20.15 0.17
C ARG A 240 -0.79 -19.63 1.42
N LEU A 241 -1.12 -18.33 1.44
CA LEU A 241 -1.90 -17.69 2.50
C LEU A 241 -3.41 -17.87 2.33
N GLY A 242 -3.88 -18.54 1.26
CA GLY A 242 -5.31 -18.79 1.01
C GLY A 242 -6.09 -19.31 2.24
N PRO A 243 -5.63 -20.38 2.92
CA PRO A 243 -6.30 -20.88 4.11
C PRO A 243 -6.39 -19.86 5.26
N LEU A 244 -5.38 -18.99 5.41
CA LEU A 244 -5.43 -17.92 6.39
C LEU A 244 -6.46 -16.85 6.01
N ILE A 245 -6.55 -16.51 4.73
CA ILE A 245 -7.54 -15.56 4.20
C ILE A 245 -8.96 -16.09 4.41
N GLU A 246 -9.18 -17.39 4.20
CA GLU A 246 -10.47 -18.05 4.46
C GLU A 246 -10.84 -18.00 5.95
N LEU A 247 -9.88 -18.23 6.85
CA LEU A 247 -10.09 -18.07 8.29
C LEU A 247 -10.42 -16.62 8.66
N MET A 248 -9.71 -15.64 8.12
CA MET A 248 -10.02 -14.22 8.34
C MET A 248 -11.42 -13.86 7.86
N GLN A 249 -11.86 -14.41 6.73
CA GLN A 249 -13.20 -14.18 6.22
C GLN A 249 -14.26 -14.81 7.12
N ARG A 250 -14.03 -16.04 7.61
CA ARG A 250 -14.91 -16.68 8.60
C ARG A 250 -15.01 -15.84 9.87
N ASP A 251 -13.88 -15.38 10.38
CA ASP A 251 -13.80 -14.61 11.61
C ASP A 251 -14.48 -13.23 11.49
N ILE A 252 -14.45 -12.61 10.29
CA ILE A 252 -15.25 -11.41 9.99
C ILE A 252 -16.75 -11.69 10.10
N ARG A 253 -17.23 -12.84 9.61
CA ARG A 253 -18.66 -13.20 9.66
C ARG A 253 -19.14 -13.50 11.08
N LEU A 254 -18.22 -13.82 12.00
CA LEU A 254 -18.49 -14.01 13.42
C LEU A 254 -18.37 -12.71 14.24
N SER A 255 -17.92 -11.62 13.61
CA SER A 255 -17.75 -10.34 14.29
C SER A 255 -19.11 -9.76 14.69
N PRO A 256 -19.29 -9.23 15.91
CA PRO A 256 -20.55 -8.58 16.30
C PRO A 256 -20.77 -7.24 15.57
N VAL A 257 -19.70 -6.62 15.07
CA VAL A 257 -19.73 -5.36 14.34
C VAL A 257 -18.82 -5.47 13.12
N VAL A 258 -19.35 -5.13 11.94
CA VAL A 258 -18.57 -5.08 10.71
C VAL A 258 -18.68 -3.70 10.09
N GLY A 259 -17.55 -3.07 9.82
CA GLY A 259 -17.45 -1.88 8.98
C GLY A 259 -17.14 -2.27 7.54
N MET A 260 -17.84 -1.71 6.57
CA MET A 260 -17.53 -1.87 5.14
C MET A 260 -17.41 -0.53 4.44
N ASP A 261 -16.46 -0.46 3.51
CA ASP A 261 -16.22 0.67 2.62
C ASP A 261 -15.65 0.15 1.31
N GLU A 262 -15.71 0.95 0.24
CA GLU A 262 -15.15 0.57 -1.05
C GLU A 262 -14.37 1.72 -1.69
N THR A 263 -13.13 1.44 -2.05
CA THR A 263 -12.26 2.41 -2.72
C THR A 263 -12.21 2.12 -4.21
N VAL A 264 -12.34 3.18 -5.01
CA VAL A 264 -12.18 3.10 -6.47
C VAL A 264 -10.73 2.78 -6.83
N VAL A 265 -10.53 1.77 -7.66
CA VAL A 265 -9.22 1.41 -8.22
C VAL A 265 -9.32 1.21 -9.72
N GLN A 266 -8.22 1.39 -10.44
CA GLN A 266 -8.10 1.08 -11.85
C GLN A 266 -7.07 -0.05 -12.03
N VAL A 267 -7.44 -1.08 -12.79
CA VAL A 267 -6.58 -2.26 -12.99
C VAL A 267 -6.25 -2.40 -14.47
N LEU A 268 -4.96 -2.29 -14.79
CA LEU A 268 -4.47 -2.11 -16.17
C LEU A 268 -4.72 -3.29 -17.11
N LYS A 269 -4.88 -4.52 -16.59
CA LYS A 269 -4.93 -5.76 -17.38
C LYS A 269 -6.13 -6.62 -17.03
N GLU A 270 -7.26 -5.99 -16.76
CA GLU A 270 -8.52 -6.71 -16.66
C GLU A 270 -8.95 -7.25 -18.02
N ILE A 271 -9.40 -8.50 -18.02
CA ILE A 271 -9.93 -9.15 -19.22
C ILE A 271 -11.20 -8.41 -19.62
N ASP A 272 -11.31 -8.08 -20.91
CA ASP A 272 -12.48 -7.41 -21.52
C ASP A 272 -12.86 -6.05 -20.92
N ARG A 273 -11.94 -5.37 -20.23
CA ARG A 273 -12.18 -4.04 -19.65
C ARG A 273 -11.07 -3.07 -20.02
N LYS A 274 -11.42 -1.78 -20.14
CA LYS A 274 -10.45 -0.73 -20.44
C LYS A 274 -9.61 -0.47 -19.19
N PRO A 275 -8.32 -0.10 -19.31
CA PRO A 275 -7.49 0.27 -18.16
C PRO A 275 -8.07 1.41 -17.30
N SER A 276 -8.90 2.28 -17.90
CA SER A 276 -9.59 3.38 -17.21
C SER A 276 -10.89 2.96 -16.53
N SER A 277 -11.33 1.70 -16.72
CA SER A 277 -12.55 1.19 -16.11
C SER A 277 -12.39 1.15 -14.59
N GLU A 278 -13.46 1.54 -13.92
CA GLU A 278 -13.48 1.54 -12.46
C GLU A 278 -13.72 0.14 -11.90
N SER A 279 -12.88 -0.23 -10.96
CA SER A 279 -13.01 -1.39 -10.10
C SER A 279 -13.08 -0.96 -8.65
N ARG A 280 -13.33 -1.90 -7.75
CA ARG A 280 -13.48 -1.64 -6.31
C ARG A 280 -12.56 -2.55 -5.51
N MET A 281 -11.85 -1.93 -4.58
CA MET A 281 -11.27 -2.64 -3.45
C MET A 281 -12.22 -2.46 -2.27
N TRP A 282 -12.91 -3.52 -1.91
CA TRP A 282 -13.80 -3.57 -0.75
C TRP A 282 -12.97 -3.80 0.50
N VAL A 283 -13.10 -2.91 1.46
CA VAL A 283 -12.41 -2.95 2.73
C VAL A 283 -13.43 -3.34 3.80
N VAL A 284 -13.14 -4.42 4.51
CA VAL A 284 -13.99 -4.91 5.59
C VAL A 284 -13.20 -4.94 6.88
N ARG A 285 -13.77 -4.34 7.91
CA ARG A 285 -13.21 -4.32 9.26
C ARG A 285 -14.14 -5.08 10.19
N GLY A 286 -13.66 -6.16 10.77
CA GLY A 286 -14.34 -6.90 11.82
C GLY A 286 -13.49 -7.00 13.08
N TYR A 287 -13.96 -7.79 14.05
CA TYR A 287 -13.28 -8.08 15.30
C TYR A 287 -13.53 -9.53 15.71
N GLN A 288 -12.50 -10.19 16.22
CA GLN A 288 -12.63 -11.47 16.92
C GLN A 288 -11.75 -11.45 18.16
N GLU A 289 -12.30 -11.85 19.31
CA GLU A 289 -11.58 -11.86 20.59
C GLU A 289 -10.90 -10.52 20.92
N GLY A 290 -11.57 -9.40 20.62
CA GLY A 290 -11.05 -8.04 20.86
C GLY A 290 -9.95 -7.59 19.90
N LYS A 291 -9.57 -8.41 18.91
CA LYS A 291 -8.55 -8.07 17.90
C LYS A 291 -9.21 -7.63 16.60
N PRO A 292 -8.77 -6.51 15.99
CA PRO A 292 -9.30 -6.07 14.71
C PRO A 292 -8.85 -6.99 13.58
N ILE A 293 -9.74 -7.23 12.63
CA ILE A 293 -9.47 -7.94 11.38
C ILE A 293 -9.71 -6.97 10.24
N LEU A 294 -8.72 -6.82 9.35
CA LEU A 294 -8.84 -6.05 8.12
C LEU A 294 -8.76 -6.99 6.93
N PHE A 295 -9.79 -6.98 6.10
CA PHE A 295 -9.91 -7.81 4.92
C PHE A 295 -10.16 -6.96 3.69
N PHE A 296 -9.44 -7.28 2.63
CA PHE A 296 -9.53 -6.59 1.36
C PHE A 296 -10.03 -7.57 0.31
N SER A 297 -11.10 -7.21 -0.39
CA SER A 297 -11.66 -7.99 -1.48
C SER A 297 -11.73 -7.17 -2.75
N TYR A 298 -11.09 -7.67 -3.80
CA TYR A 298 -11.16 -7.05 -5.11
C TYR A 298 -12.44 -7.47 -5.84
N SER A 299 -13.11 -6.52 -6.47
CA SER A 299 -14.19 -6.80 -7.42
C SER A 299 -14.23 -5.77 -8.54
N PRO A 300 -14.51 -6.19 -9.80
CA PRO A 300 -14.78 -5.26 -10.89
C PRO A 300 -16.11 -4.51 -10.72
N SER A 301 -16.93 -4.90 -9.74
CA SER A 301 -18.28 -4.38 -9.52
C SER A 301 -18.42 -3.68 -8.17
N ARG A 302 -19.26 -2.62 -8.13
CA ARG A 302 -19.74 -1.96 -6.92
C ARG A 302 -21.11 -2.50 -6.44
N ALA A 303 -21.64 -3.53 -7.09
CA ALA A 303 -22.97 -4.04 -6.76
C ALA A 303 -23.06 -4.58 -5.32
N GLY A 304 -24.21 -4.38 -4.67
CA GLY A 304 -24.49 -4.90 -3.33
C GLY A 304 -24.32 -6.42 -3.20
N ALA A 305 -24.48 -7.17 -4.31
CA ALA A 305 -24.20 -8.60 -4.37
C ALA A 305 -22.75 -8.96 -3.95
N VAL A 306 -21.78 -8.06 -4.19
CA VAL A 306 -20.39 -8.26 -3.75
C VAL A 306 -20.28 -8.17 -2.24
N ALA A 307 -20.87 -7.14 -1.63
CA ALA A 307 -20.91 -7.00 -0.18
C ALA A 307 -21.64 -8.17 0.49
N ALA A 308 -22.76 -8.60 -0.10
CA ALA A 308 -23.52 -9.76 0.35
C ALA A 308 -22.69 -11.05 0.32
N ALA A 309 -21.90 -11.27 -0.75
CA ALA A 309 -21.03 -12.44 -0.85
C ALA A 309 -19.89 -12.42 0.19
N ILE A 310 -19.37 -11.24 0.53
CA ILE A 310 -18.32 -11.11 1.55
C ILE A 310 -18.86 -11.49 2.94
N LEU A 311 -19.98 -10.88 3.34
CA LEU A 311 -20.65 -11.14 4.62
C LEU A 311 -21.28 -12.54 4.69
N GLY A 312 -21.64 -13.12 3.54
CA GLY A 312 -22.36 -14.38 3.48
C GLY A 312 -23.77 -14.26 4.07
N ASP A 313 -24.38 -15.40 4.31
CA ASP A 313 -25.76 -15.49 4.80
C ASP A 313 -25.83 -15.70 6.33
N THR A 314 -24.69 -15.84 6.98
CA THR A 314 -24.58 -16.18 8.41
C THR A 314 -24.22 -15.00 9.31
N PHE A 315 -23.93 -13.83 8.73
CA PHE A 315 -23.55 -12.66 9.50
C PHE A 315 -24.78 -12.06 10.20
N GLU A 316 -24.67 -11.87 11.51
CA GLU A 316 -25.64 -11.20 12.36
C GLU A 316 -24.89 -10.18 13.24
N GLY A 317 -25.45 -8.99 13.42
CA GLY A 317 -24.82 -7.92 14.19
C GLY A 317 -24.97 -6.54 13.55
N TYR A 318 -24.05 -5.64 13.87
CA TYR A 318 -24.08 -4.26 13.39
C TYR A 318 -23.28 -4.12 12.10
N LEU A 319 -23.91 -3.69 11.03
CA LEU A 319 -23.24 -3.35 9.78
C LEU A 319 -23.07 -1.83 9.70
N GLN A 320 -21.83 -1.34 9.71
CA GLN A 320 -21.52 0.08 9.57
C GLN A 320 -21.01 0.40 8.17
N THR A 321 -21.69 1.27 7.43
CA THR A 321 -21.29 1.65 6.06
C THR A 321 -21.47 3.15 5.83
N ASP A 322 -21.04 3.62 4.66
CA ASP A 322 -21.50 4.89 4.12
C ASP A 322 -23.00 4.80 3.72
N GLY A 323 -23.59 5.93 3.33
CA GLY A 323 -24.99 5.99 2.90
C GLY A 323 -25.26 5.36 1.52
N TYR A 324 -24.35 4.52 0.99
CA TYR A 324 -24.51 3.94 -0.33
C TYR A 324 -25.64 2.90 -0.36
N SER A 325 -26.55 3.05 -1.32
CA SER A 325 -27.71 2.18 -1.49
C SER A 325 -27.36 0.72 -1.80
N GLY A 326 -26.12 0.43 -2.21
CA GLY A 326 -25.64 -0.95 -2.40
C GLY A 326 -25.67 -1.78 -1.11
N TYR A 327 -25.71 -1.16 0.07
CA TYR A 327 -25.80 -1.85 1.36
C TYR A 327 -27.23 -2.02 1.87
N THR A 328 -28.22 -1.30 1.32
CA THR A 328 -29.60 -1.28 1.84
C THR A 328 -30.21 -2.68 1.94
N ALA A 329 -30.13 -3.47 0.86
CA ALA A 329 -30.67 -4.83 0.84
C ALA A 329 -30.00 -5.79 1.84
N ILE A 330 -28.78 -5.49 2.27
CA ILE A 330 -28.08 -6.26 3.31
C ILE A 330 -28.55 -5.79 4.69
N GLY A 331 -28.70 -4.48 4.88
CA GLY A 331 -29.21 -3.90 6.12
C GLY A 331 -30.63 -4.31 6.48
N GLU A 332 -31.43 -4.72 5.49
CA GLU A 332 -32.80 -5.22 5.68
C GLU A 332 -32.87 -6.72 6.05
N ARG A 333 -31.73 -7.44 6.04
CA ARG A 333 -31.70 -8.86 6.44
C ARG A 333 -31.97 -9.00 7.92
N GLN A 334 -32.74 -10.03 8.28
CA GLN A 334 -32.99 -10.38 9.68
C GLN A 334 -31.66 -10.64 10.41
N GLY A 335 -31.53 -10.10 11.62
CA GLY A 335 -30.31 -10.23 12.45
C GLY A 335 -29.23 -9.18 12.15
N ILE A 336 -29.40 -8.33 11.14
CA ILE A 336 -28.49 -7.22 10.85
C ILE A 336 -29.12 -5.89 11.27
N LEU A 337 -28.38 -5.09 12.04
CA LEU A 337 -28.71 -3.68 12.26
C LEU A 337 -27.77 -2.80 11.45
N HIS A 338 -28.31 -2.13 10.44
CA HIS A 338 -27.54 -1.19 9.61
C HIS A 338 -27.37 0.15 10.34
N VAL A 339 -26.12 0.57 10.52
CA VAL A 339 -25.77 1.83 11.18
C VAL A 339 -24.93 2.71 10.26
N GLY A 340 -25.21 4.02 10.28
CA GLY A 340 -24.48 4.99 9.45
C GLY A 340 -23.08 5.30 9.98
N CYS A 341 -22.11 5.47 9.08
CA CYS A 341 -20.77 5.92 9.42
C CYS A 341 -20.72 7.45 9.63
N TRP A 342 -20.49 7.90 10.88
CA TRP A 342 -20.38 9.32 11.21
C TRP A 342 -19.21 10.03 10.50
N ALA A 343 -18.13 9.32 10.20
CA ALA A 343 -17.02 9.89 9.44
C ALA A 343 -17.46 10.28 8.02
N HIS A 344 -18.34 9.49 7.39
CA HIS A 344 -18.89 9.81 6.07
C HIS A 344 -19.92 10.94 6.14
N ILE A 345 -20.82 10.91 7.14
CA ILE A 345 -21.80 11.99 7.36
C ILE A 345 -21.09 13.34 7.49
N ARG A 346 -20.00 13.41 8.26
CA ARG A 346 -19.23 14.66 8.44
C ARG A 346 -18.62 15.21 7.16
N ARG A 347 -18.32 14.39 6.14
CA ARG A 347 -17.75 14.85 4.87
C ARG A 347 -18.73 15.66 4.03
N GLU A 348 -20.03 15.55 4.27
CA GLU A 348 -21.05 16.34 3.57
C GLU A 348 -21.20 17.76 4.16
N PHE A 349 -20.63 18.01 5.35
CA PHE A 349 -20.72 19.30 6.06
C PHE A 349 -19.43 20.13 6.00
N HIS A 350 -18.38 19.64 5.34
CA HIS A 350 -17.07 20.28 5.17
C HIS A 350 -16.64 20.19 3.72
#